data_AF-A0A2N2CZS9-F1
#
_entry.id   AF-A0A2N2CZS9-F1
#
_cell.length_a   1.000
_cell.length_b   1.000
_cell.length_c   1.000
_cell.angle_alpha   90.00
_cell.angle_beta   90.00
_cell.angle_gamma   90.00
#
_symmetry.space_group_name_H-M   'P 1'
#
loop_
_entity.id
_entity.type
_entity.pdbx_description
1 polymer ?
#
loop_
_entity_poly.entity_id
_entity_poly.type
_entity_poly.pdbx_seq_one_letter_code
_entity_poly.pdbx_strand_id
1 'polypeptide(L)'
;MAKKAGFRVIASYDNGGYRNFSNSKREIQSASDMKNLKIRTMDIPVHMEIVKALGASPTPIAFMELYSALQTGVVDGQENSAVTILGASLNEVQKYVTLDGHLLGLAFLVVGEDWFQGLSPADQESALRAGREASFAARGTVRYAESLAIKTLQEVGVQVYSPTPEQMETFKVAQTNAVAWLKNNIDGKLVDELVAVVESGSVGQGRPALVSQPTTAQTPNAAASTPAPTTTPATALPAQDGGTSAGMVILYLLIGLVVGGGVAMIVLKRSKK
;
A
#
# COMPACT_ATOMS: atom_id res chain seq x y z
N MET A 1 -7.78 -3.00 -22.10
CA MET A 1 -8.94 -3.58 -21.37
C MET A 1 -9.92 -2.50 -20.91
N ALA A 2 -9.45 -1.45 -20.21
CA ALA A 2 -10.30 -0.35 -19.74
C ALA A 2 -11.31 0.20 -20.77
N LYS A 3 -10.83 0.60 -21.95
CA LYS A 3 -11.70 1.12 -23.02
C LYS A 3 -12.78 0.12 -23.47
N LYS A 4 -12.42 -1.17 -23.55
CA LYS A 4 -13.36 -2.25 -23.90
C LYS A 4 -14.44 -2.44 -22.82
N ALA A 5 -14.15 -2.05 -21.59
CA ALA A 5 -15.07 -2.08 -20.46
C ALA A 5 -15.79 -0.74 -20.22
N GLY A 6 -15.69 0.22 -21.16
CA GLY A 6 -16.42 1.48 -21.12
C GLY A 6 -15.80 2.58 -20.27
N PHE A 7 -14.53 2.43 -19.86
CA PHE A 7 -13.83 3.44 -19.07
C PHE A 7 -12.43 3.77 -19.59
N ARG A 8 -11.94 4.95 -19.23
CA ARG A 8 -10.59 5.43 -19.52
C ARG A 8 -9.84 5.72 -18.25
N VAL A 9 -8.62 5.21 -18.15
CA VAL A 9 -7.67 5.59 -17.10
C VAL A 9 -7.06 6.94 -17.47
N ILE A 10 -7.21 7.92 -16.58
CA ILE A 10 -6.63 9.27 -16.71
C ILE A 10 -5.33 9.38 -15.93
N ALA A 11 -5.28 8.79 -14.74
CA ALA A 11 -4.10 8.81 -13.86
C ALA A 11 -3.97 7.49 -13.11
N SER A 12 -2.74 7.20 -12.68
CA SER A 12 -2.42 6.09 -11.79
C SER A 12 -1.41 6.56 -10.75
N TYR A 13 -1.66 6.27 -9.49
CA TYR A 13 -0.82 6.71 -8.38
C TYR A 13 -0.77 5.68 -7.26
N ASP A 14 0.28 5.74 -6.44
CA ASP A 14 0.38 4.90 -5.25
C ASP A 14 -0.70 5.25 -4.24
N ASN A 15 -1.34 4.22 -3.71
CA ASN A 15 -2.38 4.30 -2.70
C ASN A 15 -1.77 4.25 -1.29
N GLY A 16 -0.95 5.25 -0.97
CA GLY A 16 -0.31 5.39 0.34
C GLY A 16 0.99 4.60 0.53
N GLY A 17 1.57 4.06 -0.54
CA GLY A 17 2.83 3.34 -0.53
C GLY A 17 2.67 1.82 -0.52
N TYR A 18 3.68 1.12 0.00
CA TYR A 18 3.63 -0.33 0.10
C TYR A 18 2.67 -0.76 1.20
N ARG A 19 1.99 -1.88 0.96
CA ARG A 19 1.12 -2.54 1.92
C ARG A 19 1.97 -3.48 2.77
N ASN A 20 1.63 -3.50 4.04
CA ASN A 20 2.41 -4.10 5.12
C ASN A 20 1.46 -4.84 6.06
N PHE A 21 1.93 -5.92 6.69
CA PHE A 21 1.13 -6.61 7.69
C PHE A 21 1.09 -5.84 9.01
N SER A 22 -0.09 -5.78 9.64
CA SER A 22 -0.24 -5.41 11.05
C SER A 22 -1.02 -6.49 11.79
N ASN A 23 -0.75 -6.65 13.09
CA ASN A 23 -1.55 -7.52 13.94
C ASN A 23 -1.50 -7.11 15.43
N SER A 24 -2.35 -7.73 16.24
CA SER A 24 -2.46 -7.49 17.69
C SER A 24 -1.75 -8.55 18.56
N LYS A 25 -1.20 -9.61 17.96
CA LYS A 25 -0.74 -10.82 18.65
C LYS A 25 0.77 -10.87 18.87
N ARG A 26 1.57 -10.59 17.84
CA ARG A 26 3.04 -10.74 17.87
C ARG A 26 3.73 -9.95 16.77
N GLU A 27 5.02 -9.71 16.94
CA GLU A 27 5.89 -9.25 15.87
C GLU A 27 6.01 -10.32 14.77
N ILE A 28 6.11 -9.89 13.51
CA ILE A 28 6.33 -10.77 12.35
C ILE A 28 7.70 -10.38 11.79
N GLN A 29 8.69 -11.26 11.92
CA GLN A 29 10.02 -11.04 11.37
C GLN A 29 10.25 -11.84 10.09
N SER A 30 9.56 -12.98 9.93
CA SER A 30 9.67 -13.88 8.79
C SER A 30 8.29 -14.39 8.36
N ALA A 31 8.21 -15.01 7.19
CA ALA A 31 6.99 -15.66 6.72
C ALA A 31 6.47 -16.74 7.71
N SER A 32 7.35 -17.40 8.46
CA SER A 32 6.93 -18.41 9.44
C SER A 32 6.11 -17.83 10.59
N ASP A 33 6.31 -16.55 10.93
CA ASP A 33 5.57 -15.85 11.98
C ASP A 33 4.13 -15.53 11.57
N MET A 34 3.79 -15.65 10.29
CA MET A 34 2.41 -15.49 9.81
C MET A 34 1.52 -16.70 10.13
N LYS A 35 2.11 -17.85 10.44
CA LYS A 35 1.39 -19.11 10.62
C LYS A 35 0.25 -18.99 11.64
N ASN A 36 -0.94 -19.46 11.26
CA ASN A 36 -2.16 -19.44 12.09
C ASN A 36 -2.69 -18.05 12.48
N LEU A 37 -2.17 -16.94 11.95
CA LEU A 37 -2.83 -15.63 12.11
C LEU A 37 -4.11 -15.59 11.26
N LYS A 38 -5.17 -15.03 11.82
CA LYS A 38 -6.37 -14.63 11.06
C LYS A 38 -6.12 -13.23 10.50
N ILE A 39 -5.88 -13.13 9.21
CA ILE A 39 -5.58 -11.86 8.55
C ILE A 39 -6.78 -11.45 7.73
N ARG A 40 -7.31 -10.25 7.99
CA ARG A 40 -8.29 -9.67 7.10
C ARG A 40 -7.65 -9.37 5.76
N THR A 41 -8.33 -9.76 4.68
CA THR A 41 -8.03 -9.30 3.32
C THR A 41 -9.20 -8.48 2.76
N MET A 42 -8.94 -7.72 1.70
CA MET A 42 -10.02 -7.35 0.78
C MET A 42 -10.58 -8.62 0.11
N ASP A 43 -11.80 -8.54 -0.43
CA ASP A 43 -12.39 -9.62 -1.23
C ASP A 43 -11.76 -9.66 -2.63
N ILE A 44 -10.45 -9.91 -2.65
CA ILE A 44 -9.63 -10.00 -3.85
C ILE A 44 -8.90 -11.35 -3.77
N PRO A 45 -9.19 -12.29 -4.69
CA PRO A 45 -8.62 -13.64 -4.64
C PRO A 45 -7.11 -13.70 -4.49
N VAL A 46 -6.35 -12.87 -5.22
CA VAL A 46 -4.88 -12.87 -5.12
C VAL A 46 -4.38 -12.41 -3.74
N HIS A 47 -5.08 -11.51 -3.03
CA HIS A 47 -4.73 -11.17 -1.64
C HIS A 47 -4.89 -12.37 -0.72
N MET A 48 -5.98 -13.13 -0.90
CA MET A 48 -6.23 -14.33 -0.09
C MET A 48 -5.16 -15.39 -0.34
N GLU A 49 -4.72 -15.57 -1.59
CA GLU A 49 -3.64 -16.49 -1.92
C GLU A 49 -2.28 -16.07 -1.34
N ILE A 50 -1.95 -14.77 -1.36
CA ILE A 50 -0.75 -14.22 -0.70
C ILE A 50 -0.75 -14.60 0.79
N VAL A 51 -1.86 -14.36 1.49
CA VAL A 51 -1.97 -14.66 2.93
C VAL A 51 -1.90 -16.17 3.21
N LYS A 52 -2.59 -17.01 2.41
CA LYS A 52 -2.51 -18.48 2.52
C LYS A 52 -1.10 -19.00 2.29
N ALA A 53 -0.38 -18.45 1.31
CA ALA A 53 0.99 -18.83 0.99
C ALA A 53 1.96 -18.60 2.16
N LEU A 54 1.67 -17.61 3.01
CA LEU A 54 2.41 -17.33 4.24
C LEU A 54 1.95 -18.19 5.43
N GLY A 55 1.00 -19.11 5.24
CA GLY A 55 0.47 -19.98 6.30
C GLY A 55 -0.53 -19.31 7.25
N ALA A 56 -0.96 -18.08 6.93
CA ALA A 56 -2.04 -17.39 7.61
C ALA A 56 -3.41 -17.75 7.02
N SER A 57 -4.48 -17.45 7.74
CA SER A 57 -5.86 -17.66 7.31
C SER A 57 -6.46 -16.32 6.85
N PRO A 58 -6.73 -16.12 5.54
CA PRO A 58 -7.39 -14.91 5.08
C PRO A 58 -8.88 -14.92 5.44
N THR A 59 -9.40 -13.78 5.87
CA THR A 59 -10.84 -13.57 6.03
C THR A 59 -11.26 -12.30 5.29
N PRO A 60 -12.06 -12.40 4.21
CA PRO A 60 -12.52 -11.21 3.50
C PRO A 60 -13.53 -10.45 4.38
N ILE A 61 -13.22 -9.18 4.66
CA ILE A 61 -14.10 -8.29 5.44
C ILE A 61 -14.12 -6.92 4.77
N ALA A 62 -15.30 -6.30 4.67
CA ALA A 62 -15.46 -4.97 4.11
C ALA A 62 -14.64 -3.95 4.91
N PHE A 63 -14.06 -2.94 4.25
CA PHE A 63 -13.16 -1.99 4.92
C PHE A 63 -13.85 -1.25 6.07
N MET A 64 -15.14 -0.92 5.94
CA MET A 64 -15.92 -0.23 6.97
C MET A 64 -16.16 -1.07 8.23
N GLU A 65 -16.05 -2.39 8.14
CA GLU A 65 -16.20 -3.33 9.26
C GLU A 65 -14.84 -3.71 9.87
N LEU A 66 -13.73 -3.30 9.22
CA LEU A 66 -12.38 -3.73 9.57
C LEU A 66 -12.00 -3.35 11.00
N TYR A 67 -12.22 -2.09 11.40
CA TYR A 67 -11.84 -1.64 12.74
C TYR A 67 -12.53 -2.50 13.82
N SER A 68 -13.85 -2.68 13.72
CA SER A 68 -14.61 -3.47 14.67
C SER A 68 -14.21 -4.94 14.66
N ALA A 69 -13.89 -5.51 13.49
CA ALA A 69 -13.42 -6.89 13.37
C ALA A 69 -12.06 -7.11 14.04
N LEU A 70 -11.15 -6.12 13.95
CA LEU A 70 -9.85 -6.14 14.65
C LEU A 70 -10.05 -5.95 16.15
N GLN A 71 -10.89 -4.99 16.55
CA GLN A 71 -11.18 -4.67 17.95
C GLN A 71 -11.77 -5.88 18.70
N THR A 72 -12.69 -6.60 18.07
CA THR A 72 -13.37 -7.77 18.64
C THR A 72 -12.57 -9.06 18.50
N GLY A 73 -11.45 -9.04 17.77
CA GLY A 73 -10.61 -10.22 17.56
C GLY A 73 -11.22 -11.27 16.61
N VAL A 74 -12.19 -10.89 15.77
CA VAL A 74 -12.65 -11.73 14.64
C VAL A 74 -11.46 -12.06 13.73
N VAL A 75 -10.61 -11.07 13.51
CA VAL A 75 -9.30 -11.20 12.87
C VAL A 75 -8.21 -10.68 13.79
N ASP A 76 -7.01 -11.28 13.71
CA ASP A 76 -5.85 -10.88 14.50
C ASP A 76 -5.15 -9.66 13.91
N GLY A 77 -5.22 -9.54 12.59
CA GLY A 77 -4.48 -8.55 11.82
C GLY A 77 -5.07 -8.28 10.44
N GLN A 78 -4.34 -7.49 9.67
CA GLN A 78 -4.72 -7.03 8.34
C GLN A 78 -3.47 -6.66 7.53
N GLU A 79 -3.67 -6.32 6.26
CA GLU A 79 -2.63 -5.77 5.40
C GLU A 79 -3.08 -4.44 4.78
N ASN A 80 -2.26 -3.39 4.88
CA ASN A 80 -2.47 -2.06 4.27
C ASN A 80 -1.20 -1.21 4.34
N SER A 81 -1.20 -0.06 3.65
CA SER A 81 -0.13 0.92 3.79
C SER A 81 -0.14 1.60 5.16
N ALA A 82 1.02 2.12 5.60
CA ALA A 82 1.14 2.83 6.88
C ALA A 82 0.19 4.04 6.95
N VAL A 83 0.03 4.76 5.83
CA VAL A 83 -0.91 5.87 5.69
C VAL A 83 -2.35 5.42 5.98
N THR A 84 -2.75 4.25 5.47
CA THR A 84 -4.11 3.72 5.69
C THR A 84 -4.29 3.23 7.13
N ILE A 85 -3.28 2.55 7.70
CA ILE A 85 -3.31 2.07 9.09
C ILE A 85 -3.55 3.26 10.03
N LEU A 86 -2.82 4.35 9.83
CA LEU A 86 -2.97 5.56 10.64
C LEU A 86 -4.29 6.30 10.34
N GLY A 87 -4.60 6.52 9.06
CA GLY A 87 -5.76 7.31 8.64
C GLY A 87 -7.12 6.70 8.99
N ALA A 88 -7.17 5.38 9.19
CA ALA A 88 -8.36 4.66 9.65
C ALA A 88 -8.30 4.27 11.14
N SER A 89 -7.37 4.86 11.91
CA SER A 89 -7.17 4.60 13.34
C SER A 89 -6.92 3.12 13.68
N LEU A 90 -6.44 2.30 12.74
CA LEU A 90 -6.22 0.88 12.97
C LEU A 90 -5.09 0.64 13.99
N ASN A 91 -4.19 1.62 14.15
CA ASN A 91 -3.15 1.63 15.18
C ASN A 91 -3.70 1.54 16.61
N GLU A 92 -4.95 1.93 16.86
CA GLU A 92 -5.57 1.81 18.19
C GLU A 92 -5.83 0.34 18.59
N VAL A 93 -5.99 -0.53 17.58
CA VAL A 93 -6.36 -1.94 17.75
C VAL A 93 -5.30 -2.90 17.19
N GLN A 94 -4.15 -2.38 16.77
CA GLN A 94 -3.03 -3.13 16.19
C GLN A 94 -1.71 -2.71 16.85
N LYS A 95 -1.00 -3.69 17.42
CA LYS A 95 0.19 -3.43 18.25
C LYS A 95 1.50 -3.53 17.46
N TYR A 96 1.49 -4.32 16.39
CA TYR A 96 2.66 -4.65 15.59
C TYR A 96 2.40 -4.31 14.13
N VAL A 97 3.38 -3.69 13.47
CA VAL A 97 3.40 -3.45 12.03
C VAL A 97 4.74 -3.93 11.48
N THR A 98 4.71 -4.82 10.50
CA THR A 98 5.91 -5.30 9.81
C THR A 98 5.95 -4.70 8.43
N LEU A 99 7.01 -3.96 8.12
CA LEU A 99 7.24 -3.28 6.85
C LEU A 99 7.78 -4.24 5.79
N ASP A 100 7.02 -5.29 5.50
CA ASP A 100 7.40 -6.35 4.55
C ASP A 100 7.17 -5.96 3.09
N GLY A 101 6.31 -4.97 2.82
CA GLY A 101 6.12 -4.42 1.47
C GLY A 101 5.66 -5.44 0.42
N HIS A 102 4.92 -6.49 0.81
CA HIS A 102 4.46 -7.58 -0.07
C HIS A 102 3.55 -7.13 -1.23
N LEU A 103 3.06 -5.89 -1.22
CA LEU A 103 2.26 -5.36 -2.32
C LEU A 103 2.36 -3.85 -2.43
N LEU A 104 2.51 -3.34 -3.66
CA LEU A 104 2.32 -1.92 -3.93
C LEU A 104 0.83 -1.64 -4.18
N GLY A 105 0.23 -0.79 -3.34
CA GLY A 105 -1.15 -0.37 -3.55
C GLY A 105 -1.22 0.65 -4.69
N LEU A 106 -2.02 0.39 -5.72
CA LEU A 106 -2.27 1.37 -6.80
C LEU A 106 -3.72 1.81 -6.80
N ALA A 107 -3.93 3.09 -7.11
CA ALA A 107 -5.22 3.67 -7.37
C ALA A 107 -5.24 4.26 -8.79
N PHE A 108 -6.41 4.16 -9.44
CA PHE A 108 -6.62 4.64 -10.79
C PHE A 108 -7.73 5.68 -10.79
N LEU A 109 -7.44 6.85 -11.36
CA LEU A 109 -8.48 7.81 -11.71
C LEU A 109 -9.07 7.39 -13.05
N VAL A 110 -10.35 7.03 -13.05
CA VAL A 110 -11.07 6.59 -14.25
C VAL A 110 -12.23 7.50 -14.58
N VAL A 111 -12.52 7.65 -15.86
CA VAL A 111 -13.69 8.35 -16.39
C VAL A 111 -14.44 7.45 -17.37
N GLY A 112 -15.71 7.74 -17.63
CA GLY A 112 -16.48 7.04 -18.68
C GLY A 112 -15.86 7.28 -20.05
N GLU A 113 -15.71 6.22 -20.85
CA GLU A 113 -15.12 6.32 -22.19
C GLU A 113 -15.99 7.19 -23.11
N ASP A 114 -17.32 7.04 -23.07
CA ASP A 114 -18.25 7.84 -23.88
C ASP A 114 -18.19 9.33 -23.51
N TRP A 115 -18.11 9.64 -22.21
CA TRP A 115 -17.93 11.01 -21.74
C TRP A 115 -16.63 11.59 -22.26
N PHE A 116 -15.53 10.83 -22.17
CA PHE A 116 -14.22 11.27 -22.62
C PHE A 116 -14.20 11.51 -24.14
N GLN A 117 -14.81 10.64 -24.92
CA GLN A 117 -14.91 10.78 -26.38
C GLN A 117 -15.83 11.93 -26.80
N GLY A 118 -16.80 12.31 -25.97
CA GLY A 118 -17.63 13.49 -26.16
C GLY A 118 -16.92 14.83 -25.92
N LEU A 119 -15.72 14.82 -25.34
CA LEU A 119 -14.90 16.02 -25.15
C LEU A 119 -14.25 16.47 -26.46
N SER A 120 -13.95 17.77 -26.55
CA SER A 120 -13.13 18.30 -27.66
C SER A 120 -11.73 17.66 -27.63
N PRO A 121 -11.02 17.57 -28.78
CA PRO A 121 -9.65 17.06 -28.80
C PRO A 121 -8.70 17.77 -27.82
N ALA A 122 -8.87 19.09 -27.65
CA ALA A 122 -8.07 19.90 -26.71
C ALA A 122 -8.37 19.55 -25.24
N ASP A 123 -9.63 19.29 -24.90
CA ASP A 123 -10.02 18.88 -23.55
C ASP A 123 -9.56 17.45 -23.24
N GLN A 124 -9.62 16.54 -24.21
CA GLN A 124 -9.07 15.19 -24.08
C GLN A 124 -7.58 15.23 -23.77
N GLU A 125 -6.81 16.04 -24.53
CA GLU A 125 -5.39 16.23 -24.28
C GLU A 125 -5.12 16.83 -22.90
N SER A 126 -5.90 17.85 -22.52
CA SER A 126 -5.77 18.53 -21.23
C SER A 126 -6.03 17.58 -20.06
N ALA A 127 -7.07 16.75 -20.15
CA ALA A 127 -7.38 15.74 -19.14
C ALA A 127 -6.26 14.71 -19.00
N LEU A 128 -5.72 14.20 -20.11
CA LEU A 128 -4.62 13.24 -20.09
C LEU A 128 -3.31 13.86 -19.57
N ARG A 129 -3.03 15.13 -19.90
CA ARG A 129 -1.87 15.86 -19.39
C ARG A 129 -1.98 16.06 -17.88
N ALA A 130 -3.11 16.58 -17.39
CA ALA A 130 -3.37 16.77 -15.98
C ALA A 130 -3.26 15.44 -15.21
N GLY A 131 -3.74 14.34 -15.79
CA GLY A 131 -3.59 13.00 -15.21
C GLY A 131 -2.13 12.55 -15.05
N ARG A 132 -1.28 12.82 -16.04
CA ARG A 132 0.17 12.54 -15.95
C ARG A 132 0.86 13.40 -14.89
N GLU A 133 0.56 14.70 -14.87
CA GLU A 133 1.11 15.64 -13.88
C GLU A 133 0.72 15.24 -12.45
N ALA A 134 -0.56 14.91 -12.23
CA ALA A 134 -1.07 14.42 -10.96
C ALA A 134 -0.38 13.10 -10.55
N SER A 135 -0.22 12.15 -11.49
CA SER A 135 0.47 10.89 -11.23
C SER A 135 1.94 11.10 -10.81
N PHE A 136 2.62 12.06 -11.42
CA PHE A 136 4.01 12.41 -11.08
C PHE A 136 4.10 13.07 -9.70
N ALA A 137 3.25 14.07 -9.43
CA ALA A 137 3.20 14.76 -8.13
C ALA A 137 2.81 13.81 -6.98
N ALA A 138 1.92 12.85 -7.25
CA ALA A 138 1.49 11.86 -6.27
C ALA A 138 2.66 11.00 -5.75
N ARG A 139 3.64 10.65 -6.59
CA ARG A 139 4.79 9.82 -6.16
C ARG A 139 5.57 10.45 -5.01
N GLY A 140 5.90 11.73 -5.12
CA GLY A 140 6.65 12.43 -4.07
C GLY A 140 5.83 12.61 -2.79
N THR A 141 4.57 13.01 -2.95
CA THR A 141 3.66 13.25 -1.81
C THR A 141 3.33 11.97 -1.05
N VAL A 142 3.12 10.85 -1.75
CA VAL A 142 2.86 9.55 -1.12
C VAL A 142 4.08 9.04 -0.36
N ARG A 143 5.29 9.13 -0.92
CA ARG A 143 6.51 8.72 -0.20
C ARG A 143 6.73 9.54 1.07
N TYR A 144 6.45 10.85 1.01
CA TYR A 144 6.50 11.71 2.18
C TYR A 144 5.46 11.31 3.23
N ALA A 145 4.21 11.11 2.81
CA ALA A 145 3.12 10.69 3.69
C ALA A 145 3.37 9.32 4.33
N GLU A 146 3.92 8.36 3.58
CA GLU A 146 4.30 7.03 4.08
C GLU A 146 5.37 7.14 5.17
N SER A 147 6.43 7.92 4.93
CA SER A 147 7.49 8.16 5.92
C SER A 147 6.95 8.81 7.19
N LEU A 148 6.11 9.82 7.04
CA LEU A 148 5.45 10.49 8.16
C LEU A 148 4.55 9.51 8.93
N ALA A 149 3.74 8.72 8.24
CA ALA A 149 2.85 7.75 8.88
C ALA A 149 3.63 6.67 9.65
N ILE A 150 4.72 6.14 9.09
CA ILE A 150 5.59 5.18 9.79
C ILE A 150 6.14 5.80 11.08
N LYS A 151 6.67 7.03 10.99
CA LYS A 151 7.18 7.74 12.16
C LYS A 151 6.11 7.96 13.21
N THR A 152 4.92 8.40 12.81
CA THR A 152 3.79 8.62 13.73
C THR A 152 3.34 7.32 14.37
N LEU A 153 3.28 6.20 13.64
CA LEU A 153 2.97 4.88 14.21
C LEU A 153 3.94 4.53 15.35
N GLN A 154 5.24 4.77 15.16
CA GLN A 154 6.25 4.56 16.21
C GLN A 154 6.04 5.51 17.39
N GLU A 155 5.79 6.79 17.15
CA GLU A 155 5.56 7.81 18.18
C GLU A 155 4.32 7.51 19.04
N VAL A 156 3.26 6.92 18.46
CA VAL A 156 2.05 6.50 19.21
C VAL A 156 2.16 5.09 19.80
N GLY A 157 3.36 4.50 19.79
CA GLY A 157 3.66 3.26 20.52
C GLY A 157 3.41 1.95 19.75
N VAL A 158 3.16 2.00 18.44
CA VAL A 158 3.12 0.80 17.60
C VAL A 158 4.52 0.25 17.40
N GLN A 159 4.70 -1.06 17.56
CA GLN A 159 5.97 -1.72 17.26
C GLN A 159 6.09 -1.89 15.74
N VAL A 160 6.84 -0.98 15.12
CA VAL A 160 7.11 -1.01 13.69
C VAL A 160 8.45 -1.70 13.42
N TYR A 161 8.39 -2.87 12.77
CA TYR A 161 9.55 -3.67 12.40
C TYR A 161 9.85 -3.56 10.90
N SER A 162 11.12 -3.47 10.53
CA SER A 162 11.56 -3.58 9.13
C SER A 162 12.40 -4.85 8.98
N PRO A 163 11.93 -5.87 8.25
CA PRO A 163 12.71 -7.09 8.04
C PRO A 163 14.08 -6.82 7.42
N THR A 164 15.07 -7.63 7.80
CA THR A 164 16.38 -7.67 7.12
C THR A 164 16.23 -8.23 5.70
N PRO A 165 17.23 -8.05 4.83
CA PRO A 165 17.29 -8.72 3.54
C PRO A 165 16.97 -10.22 3.60
N GLU A 166 17.63 -10.96 4.50
CA GLU A 166 17.48 -12.41 4.64
C GLU A 166 16.07 -12.80 5.09
N GLN A 167 15.48 -12.01 5.98
CA GLN A 167 14.11 -12.19 6.43
C GLN A 167 13.09 -11.88 5.32
N MET A 168 13.35 -10.83 4.53
CA MET A 168 12.51 -10.46 3.39
C MET A 168 12.44 -11.59 2.36
N GLU A 169 13.53 -12.32 2.16
CA GLU A 169 13.58 -13.49 1.27
C GLU A 169 12.52 -14.53 1.63
N THR A 170 12.24 -14.71 2.92
CA THR A 170 11.25 -15.70 3.39
C THR A 170 9.83 -15.40 2.90
N PHE A 171 9.50 -14.13 2.64
CA PHE A 171 8.17 -13.72 2.15
C PHE A 171 7.96 -13.98 0.66
N LYS A 172 9.02 -14.26 -0.11
CA LYS A 172 8.90 -14.50 -1.57
C LYS A 172 8.07 -15.72 -1.94
N VAL A 173 7.83 -16.65 -1.01
CA VAL A 173 6.87 -17.74 -1.22
C VAL A 173 5.47 -17.21 -1.61
N ALA A 174 5.07 -16.07 -1.05
CA ALA A 174 3.82 -15.41 -1.40
C ALA A 174 3.83 -14.86 -2.83
N GLN A 175 4.96 -14.28 -3.25
CA GLN A 175 5.16 -13.82 -4.63
C GLN A 175 5.02 -14.97 -5.62
N THR A 176 5.70 -16.10 -5.39
CA THR A 176 5.64 -17.26 -6.29
C THR A 176 4.20 -17.75 -6.47
N ASN A 177 3.46 -17.90 -5.37
CA ASN A 177 2.07 -18.35 -5.41
C ASN A 177 1.14 -17.30 -6.06
N ALA A 178 1.33 -16.02 -5.78
CA ALA A 178 0.55 -14.94 -6.38
C ALA A 178 0.76 -14.88 -7.91
N VAL A 179 2.01 -14.95 -8.37
CA VAL A 179 2.33 -14.96 -9.81
C VAL A 179 1.74 -16.19 -10.49
N ALA A 180 1.85 -17.37 -9.89
CA ALA A 180 1.24 -18.58 -10.43
C ALA A 180 -0.29 -18.45 -10.50
N TRP A 181 -0.93 -17.93 -9.46
CA TRP A 181 -2.37 -17.67 -9.46
C TRP A 181 -2.76 -16.70 -10.58
N LEU A 182 -2.03 -15.59 -10.72
CA LEU A 182 -2.29 -14.60 -11.77
C LEU A 182 -2.17 -15.23 -13.16
N LYS A 183 -1.10 -15.97 -13.46
CA LYS A 183 -0.93 -16.64 -14.76
C LYS A 183 -2.08 -17.60 -15.10
N ASN A 184 -2.70 -18.20 -14.10
CA ASN A 184 -3.80 -19.15 -14.28
C ASN A 184 -5.18 -18.47 -14.38
N ASN A 185 -5.32 -17.23 -13.91
CA ASN A 185 -6.62 -16.57 -13.77
C ASN A 185 -6.75 -15.26 -14.58
N ILE A 186 -5.65 -14.74 -15.11
CA ILE A 186 -5.61 -13.61 -16.06
C ILE A 186 -4.71 -13.96 -17.26
N ASP A 187 -4.56 -13.03 -18.20
CA ASP A 187 -3.67 -13.22 -19.35
C ASP A 187 -2.22 -13.39 -18.89
N GLY A 188 -1.71 -14.62 -18.92
CA GLY A 188 -0.36 -14.97 -18.50
C GLY A 188 0.73 -14.19 -19.23
N LYS A 189 0.50 -13.77 -20.48
CA LYS A 189 1.46 -12.93 -21.22
C LYS A 189 1.64 -11.57 -20.56
N LEU A 190 0.56 -10.96 -20.06
CA LEU A 190 0.65 -9.68 -19.36
C LEU A 190 1.39 -9.83 -18.03
N VAL A 191 1.23 -10.97 -17.36
CA VAL A 191 1.97 -11.28 -16.14
C VAL A 191 3.46 -11.43 -16.45
N ASP A 192 3.81 -12.16 -17.51
CA ASP A 192 5.20 -12.36 -17.94
C ASP A 192 5.85 -11.04 -18.37
N GLU A 193 5.17 -10.22 -19.17
CA GLU A 193 5.64 -8.90 -19.58
C GLU A 193 5.91 -8.01 -18.36
N LEU A 194 4.99 -8.00 -17.39
CA LEU A 194 5.19 -7.23 -16.17
C LEU A 194 6.39 -7.71 -15.37
N VAL A 195 6.49 -9.03 -15.13
CA VAL A 195 7.59 -9.62 -14.37
C VAL A 195 8.93 -9.28 -15.04
N ALA A 196 9.01 -9.39 -16.37
CA ALA A 196 10.21 -9.04 -17.13
C ALA A 196 10.60 -7.56 -16.98
N VAL A 197 9.63 -6.63 -17.05
CA VAL A 197 9.89 -5.18 -16.85
C VAL A 197 10.40 -4.88 -15.43
N VAL A 198 9.88 -5.61 -14.45
CA VAL A 198 10.28 -5.47 -13.05
C VAL A 198 11.69 -6.01 -12.83
N GLU A 199 12.01 -7.17 -13.40
CA GLU A 199 13.34 -7.80 -13.30
C GLU A 199 14.42 -7.05 -14.08
N SER A 200 14.08 -6.39 -15.19
CA SER A 200 15.03 -5.61 -16.01
C SER A 200 15.51 -4.32 -15.33
N GLY A 201 15.06 -4.03 -14.10
CA GLY A 201 15.51 -2.87 -13.32
C GLY A 201 15.15 -1.52 -13.96
N SER A 202 14.20 -1.51 -14.90
CA SER A 202 13.75 -0.29 -15.61
C SER A 202 12.84 0.59 -14.75
N VAL A 203 12.70 0.25 -13.47
CA VAL A 203 11.89 0.91 -12.44
C VAL A 203 12.80 1.54 -11.40
N GLY A 204 12.51 2.79 -11.00
CA GLY A 204 13.38 3.60 -10.14
C GLY A 204 13.67 3.00 -8.74
N GLN A 205 14.71 3.52 -8.08
CA GLN A 205 15.22 2.96 -6.82
C GLN A 205 14.18 3.00 -5.68
N GLY A 206 14.02 1.85 -5.01
CA GLY A 206 13.08 1.62 -3.91
C GLY A 206 13.44 2.35 -2.59
N ARG A 207 12.72 2.00 -1.51
CA ARG A 207 12.82 2.64 -0.18
C ARG A 207 14.22 2.44 0.45
N PRO A 208 14.89 3.49 0.97
CA PRO A 208 16.09 3.31 1.78
C PRO A 208 15.77 2.59 3.11
N ALA A 209 16.67 1.74 3.59
CA ALA A 209 16.50 1.02 4.84
C ALA A 209 16.35 1.97 6.03
N LEU A 210 15.36 1.74 6.89
CA LEU A 210 15.25 2.42 8.17
C LEU A 210 16.25 1.76 9.13
N VAL A 211 17.18 2.54 9.69
CA VAL A 211 18.09 2.07 10.73
C VAL A 211 17.27 1.71 11.97
N SER A 212 17.28 0.43 12.36
CA SER A 212 16.64 -0.04 13.59
C SER A 212 17.28 0.63 14.80
N GLN A 213 16.53 1.45 15.54
CA GLN A 213 16.93 1.92 16.86
C GLN A 213 16.68 0.80 17.88
N PRO A 214 17.65 0.45 18.74
CA PRO A 214 17.44 -0.55 19.78
C PRO A 214 16.39 -0.07 20.78
N THR A 215 15.39 -0.90 21.03
CA THR A 215 14.30 -0.64 21.97
C THR A 215 14.86 -0.61 23.39
N THR A 216 15.07 0.58 23.96
CA THR A 216 15.21 0.72 25.40
C THR A 216 13.84 1.07 25.96
N ALA A 217 13.31 0.18 26.79
CA ALA A 217 12.04 0.38 27.48
C ALA A 217 12.16 1.63 28.37
N GLN A 218 11.42 2.69 28.06
CA GLN A 218 11.23 3.84 28.95
C GLN A 218 9.83 3.78 29.57
N THR A 219 9.81 3.74 30.90
CA THR A 219 8.64 3.78 31.77
C THR A 219 7.88 5.09 31.58
N PRO A 220 6.53 5.10 31.60
CA PRO A 220 5.77 6.31 31.31
C PRO A 220 5.89 7.31 32.47
N ASN A 221 6.25 8.55 32.16
CA ASN A 221 6.11 9.65 33.11
C ASN A 221 5.36 10.84 32.50
N ALA A 222 4.68 11.55 33.40
CA ALA A 222 3.42 12.25 33.21
C ALA A 222 3.46 13.56 32.40
N ALA A 223 2.24 13.95 32.00
CA ALA A 223 1.75 15.19 31.38
C ALA A 223 2.67 16.43 31.41
N ALA A 224 2.83 17.05 30.23
CA ALA A 224 3.07 18.47 30.08
C ALA A 224 2.39 19.00 28.80
N SER A 225 1.53 20.00 28.97
CA SER A 225 0.82 20.75 27.94
C SER A 225 1.65 21.91 27.38
N THR A 226 1.56 22.16 26.04
CA THR A 226 1.59 23.46 25.28
C THR A 226 2.32 23.32 23.92
N PRO A 227 2.24 24.31 22.99
CA PRO A 227 1.11 24.70 22.14
C PRO A 227 1.42 24.53 20.62
N ALA A 228 0.45 24.83 19.76
CA ALA A 228 0.51 24.62 18.30
C ALA A 228 1.67 25.36 17.57
N PRO A 229 2.27 24.76 16.51
CA PRO A 229 3.35 25.41 15.77
C PRO A 229 2.83 26.34 14.65
N THR A 230 3.39 27.54 14.63
CA THR A 230 3.29 28.55 13.56
C THR A 230 4.08 28.15 12.32
N THR A 231 3.55 28.50 11.15
CA THR A 231 4.07 28.21 9.81
C THR A 231 5.20 29.17 9.39
N THR A 232 6.36 28.62 9.00
CA THR A 232 7.37 29.30 8.16
C THR A 232 7.91 28.30 7.12
N PRO A 233 8.17 28.69 5.86
CA PRO A 233 8.45 27.75 4.77
C PRO A 233 9.89 27.19 4.88
N ALA A 234 10.05 25.88 4.70
CA ALA A 234 11.36 25.24 4.69
C ALA A 234 12.08 25.45 3.35
N THR A 235 13.25 26.08 3.41
CA THR A 235 14.26 26.19 2.36
C THR A 235 14.84 24.80 2.03
N ALA A 236 15.12 24.54 0.75
CA ALA A 236 15.63 23.27 0.24
C ALA A 236 16.95 22.81 0.90
N LEU A 237 17.05 21.52 1.24
CA LEU A 237 18.27 20.86 1.67
C LEU A 237 19.10 20.39 0.46
N PRO A 238 20.45 20.51 0.48
CA PRO A 238 21.31 20.02 -0.58
C PRO A 238 21.51 18.50 -0.50
N ALA A 239 21.74 17.88 -1.67
CA ALA A 239 21.96 16.46 -1.84
C ALA A 239 23.21 15.96 -1.09
N GLN A 240 23.11 14.80 -0.43
CA GLN A 240 24.26 14.05 0.06
C GLN A 240 24.41 12.75 -0.73
N ASP A 241 25.58 12.60 -1.34
CA ASP A 241 26.08 11.37 -1.94
C ASP A 241 26.47 10.37 -0.83
N GLY A 242 25.92 9.17 -0.89
CA GLY A 242 26.26 8.07 0.01
C GLY A 242 25.91 6.75 -0.66
N GLY A 243 26.90 6.14 -1.32
CA GLY A 243 26.75 4.82 -1.93
C GLY A 243 26.60 3.72 -0.88
N THR A 244 25.71 2.76 -1.14
CA THR A 244 25.83 1.38 -0.62
C THR A 244 24.93 0.43 -1.42
N SER A 245 25.56 -0.65 -1.89
CA SER A 245 25.07 -1.92 -2.45
C SER A 245 23.66 -1.99 -3.07
N ALA A 246 23.63 -2.01 -4.40
CA ALA A 246 22.51 -2.50 -5.20
C ALA A 246 22.32 -4.01 -4.98
N GLY A 247 21.25 -4.40 -4.29
CA GLY A 247 21.00 -5.82 -4.06
C GLY A 247 19.86 -6.13 -3.09
N MET A 248 18.70 -5.50 -3.25
CA MET A 248 17.38 -6.00 -2.82
C MET A 248 16.39 -4.84 -2.85
N VAL A 249 15.39 -4.89 -3.73
CA VAL A 249 14.01 -4.40 -3.60
C VAL A 249 13.42 -4.51 -5.01
N ILE A 250 12.77 -5.64 -5.33
CA ILE A 250 12.07 -5.84 -6.60
C ILE A 250 10.83 -6.73 -6.37
N LEU A 251 9.65 -6.09 -6.29
CA LEU A 251 8.33 -6.46 -6.86
C LEU A 251 7.35 -5.40 -6.30
N TYR A 252 6.39 -4.80 -7.02
CA TYR A 252 5.01 -5.28 -7.22
C TYR A 252 4.25 -4.23 -8.04
N LEU A 253 3.52 -4.64 -9.09
CA LEU A 253 2.72 -3.73 -9.91
C LEU A 253 1.58 -4.47 -10.62
N LEU A 254 0.61 -5.04 -9.89
CA LEU A 254 -0.65 -5.49 -10.51
C LEU A 254 -1.75 -5.72 -9.46
N ILE A 255 -2.46 -4.66 -9.06
CA ILE A 255 -3.85 -4.82 -8.55
C ILE A 255 -4.70 -3.70 -9.13
N GLY A 256 -5.56 -4.09 -10.05
CA GLY A 256 -6.52 -3.20 -10.68
C GLY A 256 -7.23 -3.84 -11.85
N LEU A 257 -7.64 -5.11 -11.75
CA LEU A 257 -8.58 -5.76 -12.68
C LEU A 257 -8.84 -7.19 -12.17
N VAL A 258 -9.85 -7.34 -11.31
CA VAL A 258 -10.84 -8.45 -11.20
C VAL A 258 -11.54 -8.24 -9.85
N VAL A 259 -12.53 -7.34 -9.79
CA VAL A 259 -13.70 -7.51 -8.92
C VAL A 259 -14.87 -6.82 -9.61
N GLY A 260 -15.65 -7.60 -10.35
CA GLY A 260 -17.06 -7.28 -10.56
C GLY A 260 -17.75 -7.52 -9.23
N GLY A 261 -18.03 -6.45 -8.49
CA GLY A 261 -18.69 -6.53 -7.19
C GLY A 261 -18.38 -5.34 -6.29
N GLY A 262 -19.25 -4.33 -6.32
CA GLY A 262 -19.36 -3.34 -5.24
C GLY A 262 -18.26 -2.27 -5.15
N VAL A 263 -18.17 -1.39 -6.15
CA VAL A 263 -17.52 -0.08 -5.96
C VAL A 263 -18.41 0.77 -5.06
N ALA A 264 -17.93 1.13 -3.87
CA ALA A 264 -18.52 2.18 -3.06
C ALA A 264 -18.40 3.52 -3.83
N MET A 265 -19.47 3.85 -4.56
CA MET A 265 -19.59 5.12 -5.28
C MET A 265 -19.86 6.26 -4.29
N ILE A 266 -18.94 7.22 -4.18
CA ILE A 266 -19.30 8.57 -3.75
C ILE A 266 -19.72 9.32 -5.02
N VAL A 267 -21.03 9.28 -5.34
CA VAL A 267 -21.64 10.14 -6.37
C VAL A 267 -22.04 11.45 -5.72
N LEU A 268 -21.31 12.54 -6.02
CA LEU A 268 -21.79 13.89 -5.80
C LEU A 268 -22.90 14.19 -6.82
N LYS A 269 -24.15 13.90 -6.44
CA LYS A 269 -25.34 14.20 -7.25
C LYS A 269 -25.67 15.69 -7.13
N ARG A 270 -25.37 16.47 -8.17
CA ARG A 270 -25.78 17.89 -8.26
C ARG A 270 -27.30 17.94 -8.49
N SER A 271 -28.03 18.51 -7.52
CA SER A 271 -29.46 18.80 -7.62
C SER A 271 -29.71 19.86 -8.70
N LYS A 272 -30.56 19.57 -9.68
CA LYS A 272 -31.04 20.55 -10.65
C LYS A 272 -32.13 21.42 -10.02
N LYS A 273 -32.01 22.73 -10.14
CA LYS A 273 -33.11 23.63 -10.49
C LYS A 273 -32.75 24.25 -11.83
#